data_AF-A0A2E0Y1C3-F1
#
_entry.id   AF-A0A2E0Y1C3-F1
#
_cell.length_a   1.000
_cell.length_b   1.000
_cell.length_c   1.000
_cell.angle_alpha   90.00
_cell.angle_beta   90.00
_cell.angle_gamma   90.00
#
_symmetry.space_group_name_H-M   'P 1'
#
loop_
_entity.id
_entity.type
_entity.pdbx_description
1 polymer ?
#
loop_
_entity_poly.entity_id
_entity_poly.type
_entity_poly.pdbx_seq_one_letter_code
_entity_poly.pdbx_strand_id
1 'polypeptide(L)'
;MVVAVLLLGIGAESLAQDRGRGRGRDGYRGMGRSAVPDLGQARPLYRLSDLGVLIESLEIDESHRPVIEMILTDYQDRYRDAAASYASTIGSLKPESSGSEQIASDQEALRKELKEIREDITVRYRNGEWDGDHAKMREALSEATRDLQQQILELEKAKSDSLDWSGYFNQYSIAFEEWAALRDELNGEFESSLQAFLDPQQETNWQMAMADNWIRRELSEGELGGESIDLEKLVRAHVLDEEAAERAQDEIDQWKADIGSLLASRSVAFDDILRGYLSSGVSGSADGWSDATRREVMQRGFVRDANINALFAVSEALGDEQGLRFQEVVLKQVFPTVFSRGRVLRGIDEATGSRPSLEEDQLESLAALRADASAWMLAYALRSREAFQNQDQDRLITRRQSGAEQVFGADDFDREADWSGSGQASMDELMSWETVMLESLRSIIGEARFSRLSIARKAPDRDGDQRGRRGRGGR
;
A
#
# COMPACT_ATOMS: atom_id res chain seq x y z
N MET A 1 -38.65 23.75 -37.48
CA MET A 1 -38.00 22.62 -38.17
C MET A 1 -36.76 22.27 -37.38
N VAL A 2 -36.65 21.00 -37.04
CA VAL A 2 -35.77 20.38 -36.04
C VAL A 2 -34.29 20.61 -36.36
N VAL A 3 -33.54 21.15 -35.40
CA VAL A 3 -32.07 21.08 -35.34
C VAL A 3 -31.73 19.85 -34.52
N ALA A 4 -31.07 18.88 -35.15
CA ALA A 4 -30.61 17.64 -34.52
C ALA A 4 -29.29 17.92 -33.77
N VAL A 5 -29.34 17.84 -32.45
CA VAL A 5 -28.16 17.80 -31.58
C VAL A 5 -27.72 16.34 -31.49
N LEU A 6 -26.56 16.04 -32.07
CA LEU A 6 -25.83 14.79 -31.92
C LEU A 6 -25.20 14.78 -30.51
N LEU A 7 -25.81 14.02 -29.61
CA LEU A 7 -25.22 13.62 -28.34
C LEU A 7 -24.14 12.57 -28.61
N LEU A 8 -22.88 12.99 -28.66
CA LEU A 8 -21.75 12.09 -28.50
C LEU A 8 -21.66 11.72 -27.02
N GLY A 9 -22.04 10.48 -26.72
CA GLY A 9 -21.82 9.87 -25.42
C GLY A 9 -20.33 9.71 -25.19
N ILE A 10 -19.75 10.61 -24.40
CA ILE A 10 -18.49 10.36 -23.73
C ILE A 10 -18.78 9.25 -22.73
N GLY A 11 -18.44 8.03 -23.11
CA GLY A 11 -18.31 6.92 -22.19
C GLY A 11 -17.31 7.31 -21.13
N ALA A 12 -17.78 7.56 -19.92
CA ALA A 12 -16.96 7.49 -18.73
C ALA A 12 -16.51 6.04 -18.58
N GLU A 13 -15.52 5.63 -19.37
CA GLU A 13 -14.71 4.48 -19.05
C GLU A 13 -14.11 4.75 -17.68
N SER A 14 -14.47 3.86 -16.76
CA SER A 14 -14.04 3.91 -15.39
C SER A 14 -12.52 3.95 -15.31
N LEU A 15 -11.96 5.12 -15.03
CA LEU A 15 -10.68 5.29 -14.32
C LEU A 15 -10.83 4.84 -12.84
N ALA A 16 -11.55 3.75 -12.63
CA ALA A 16 -11.28 2.87 -11.52
C ALA A 16 -9.94 2.23 -11.85
N GLN A 17 -8.85 2.93 -11.50
CA GLN A 17 -7.59 2.27 -11.21
C GLN A 17 -7.94 1.03 -10.40
N ASP A 18 -7.51 -0.11 -10.93
CA ASP A 18 -7.63 -1.45 -10.37
C ASP A 18 -6.84 -1.54 -9.05
N ARG A 19 -7.26 -0.74 -8.06
CA ARG A 19 -6.88 -0.83 -6.64
C ARG A 19 -7.79 -1.82 -5.91
N GLY A 20 -8.29 -2.80 -6.67
CA GLY A 20 -9.03 -3.97 -6.21
C GLY A 20 -8.14 -5.20 -6.00
N ARG A 21 -6.80 -5.08 -6.10
CA ARG A 21 -5.90 -6.10 -5.55
C ARG A 21 -5.92 -6.05 -4.01
N GLY A 22 -6.95 -6.69 -3.46
CA GLY A 22 -6.76 -7.53 -2.28
C GLY A 22 -6.60 -6.84 -0.93
N ARG A 23 -7.45 -5.88 -0.54
CA ARG A 23 -7.78 -5.67 0.89
C ARG A 23 -8.70 -6.78 1.43
N GLY A 24 -8.44 -8.00 0.99
CA GLY A 24 -9.23 -9.19 1.29
C GLY A 24 -8.33 -10.21 1.95
N ARG A 25 -8.17 -10.08 3.27
CA ARG A 25 -7.80 -11.21 4.13
C ARG A 25 -6.44 -11.82 3.78
N ASP A 26 -5.38 -11.04 4.03
CA ASP A 26 -4.06 -11.59 4.39
C ASP A 26 -4.19 -12.27 5.77
N GLY A 27 -4.96 -13.35 5.80
CA GLY A 27 -4.87 -14.31 6.87
C GLY A 27 -3.51 -14.97 6.73
N TYR A 28 -2.60 -14.62 7.63
CA TYR A 28 -1.51 -15.47 8.12
C TYR A 28 -1.78 -16.95 7.80
N ARG A 29 -1.21 -17.46 6.70
CA ARG A 29 -1.00 -18.89 6.44
C ARG A 29 -0.32 -19.11 5.09
N GLY A 30 0.99 -19.13 5.16
CA GLY A 30 1.84 -19.70 4.12
C GLY A 30 3.28 -19.40 4.46
N MET A 31 4.03 -20.41 4.92
CA MET A 31 5.49 -20.39 5.11
C MET A 31 6.26 -20.21 3.79
N GLY A 32 5.78 -19.34 2.90
CA GLY A 32 6.30 -19.18 1.53
C GLY A 32 6.53 -17.73 1.13
N ARG A 33 6.35 -16.76 2.03
CA ARG A 33 6.87 -15.41 1.80
C ARG A 33 8.29 -15.36 2.34
N SER A 34 9.24 -14.97 1.49
CA SER A 34 10.60 -14.65 1.89
C SER A 34 10.56 -13.63 3.03
N ALA A 35 11.41 -13.82 4.05
CA ALA A 35 11.60 -12.83 5.11
C ALA A 35 12.17 -11.52 4.56
N VAL A 36 12.89 -11.61 3.43
CA VAL A 36 13.51 -10.47 2.73
C VAL A 36 12.44 -9.71 1.93
N PRO A 37 12.30 -8.39 2.12
CA PRO A 37 11.38 -7.58 1.34
C PRO A 37 11.67 -7.60 -0.17
N ASP A 38 10.63 -7.49 -0.99
CA ASP A 38 10.78 -7.17 -2.42
C ASP A 38 10.89 -5.66 -2.57
N LEU A 39 12.10 -5.18 -2.88
CA LEU A 39 12.41 -3.79 -3.14
C LEU A 39 12.52 -3.52 -4.66
N GLY A 40 11.99 -4.40 -5.49
CA GLY A 40 12.03 -4.27 -6.95
C GLY A 40 13.26 -4.92 -7.58
N GLN A 41 14.04 -5.71 -6.83
CA GLN A 41 15.28 -6.30 -7.31
C GLN A 41 15.14 -7.12 -8.61
N ALA A 42 13.97 -7.72 -8.86
CA ALA A 42 13.70 -8.56 -10.03
C ALA A 42 12.95 -7.83 -11.17
N ARG A 43 12.74 -6.51 -11.07
CA ARG A 43 11.95 -5.75 -12.03
C ARG A 43 12.83 -5.12 -13.11
N PRO A 44 12.54 -5.38 -14.40
CA PRO A 44 13.32 -4.77 -15.47
C PRO A 44 13.04 -3.28 -15.54
N LEU A 45 14.11 -2.49 -15.71
CA LEU A 45 14.03 -1.06 -15.91
C LEU A 45 13.38 -0.74 -17.26
N TYR A 46 13.70 -1.51 -18.30
CA TYR A 46 13.16 -1.30 -19.64
C TYR A 46 12.20 -2.42 -20.05
N ARG A 47 11.10 -2.06 -20.72
CA ARG A 47 10.21 -3.06 -21.33
C ARG A 47 9.83 -2.69 -22.75
N LEU A 48 9.46 -3.68 -23.56
CA LEU A 48 8.95 -3.44 -24.92
C LEU A 48 7.77 -2.46 -24.97
N SER A 49 6.94 -2.43 -23.91
CA SER A 49 5.85 -1.45 -23.78
C SER A 49 6.32 0.01 -23.62
N ASP A 50 7.60 0.24 -23.31
CA ASP A 50 8.21 1.57 -23.23
C ASP A 50 8.75 2.06 -24.57
N LEU A 51 8.81 1.19 -25.60
CA LEU A 51 9.39 1.52 -26.90
C LEU A 51 8.81 2.82 -27.49
N GLY A 52 7.48 2.97 -27.48
CA GLY A 52 6.84 4.17 -28.02
C GLY A 52 7.22 5.44 -27.26
N VAL A 53 7.36 5.33 -25.94
CA VAL A 53 7.75 6.46 -25.07
C VAL A 53 9.20 6.82 -25.30
N LEU A 54 10.10 5.83 -25.39
CA LEU A 54 11.51 6.08 -25.65
C LEU A 54 11.70 6.76 -27.01
N ILE A 55 10.97 6.32 -28.05
CA ILE A 55 11.02 6.95 -29.38
C ILE A 55 10.50 8.38 -29.33
N GLU A 56 9.36 8.61 -28.68
CA GLU A 56 8.75 9.93 -28.55
C GLU A 56 9.62 10.89 -27.73
N SER A 57 10.01 10.51 -26.51
CA SER A 57 10.79 11.36 -25.59
C SER A 57 12.21 11.62 -26.08
N LEU A 58 12.82 10.71 -26.86
CA LEU A 58 14.14 10.91 -27.46
C LEU A 58 14.07 11.48 -28.89
N GLU A 59 12.88 11.78 -29.41
CA GLU A 59 12.66 12.27 -30.77
C GLU A 59 13.34 11.41 -31.85
N ILE A 60 13.34 10.08 -31.65
CA ILE A 60 14.01 9.16 -32.58
C ILE A 60 13.17 9.02 -33.84
N ASP A 61 13.81 9.06 -35.00
CA ASP A 61 13.14 8.82 -36.28
C ASP A 61 12.50 7.42 -36.29
N GLU A 62 11.23 7.34 -36.70
CA GLU A 62 10.45 6.10 -36.73
C GLU A 62 11.11 5.01 -37.60
N SER A 63 11.98 5.37 -38.55
CA SER A 63 12.76 4.39 -39.34
C SER A 63 13.76 3.60 -38.50
N HIS A 64 14.21 4.10 -37.35
CA HIS A 64 15.09 3.39 -36.41
C HIS A 64 14.31 2.48 -35.44
N ARG A 65 12.98 2.59 -35.39
CA ARG A 65 12.13 1.79 -34.49
C ARG A 65 12.41 0.29 -34.53
N PRO A 66 12.53 -0.38 -35.70
CA PRO A 66 12.77 -1.83 -35.73
C PRO A 66 14.11 -2.23 -35.09
N VAL A 67 15.11 -1.34 -35.16
CA VAL A 67 16.43 -1.58 -34.55
C VAL A 67 16.34 -1.46 -33.03
N ILE A 68 15.66 -0.43 -32.53
CA ILE A 68 15.46 -0.23 -31.09
C ILE A 68 14.59 -1.34 -30.51
N GLU A 69 13.54 -1.76 -31.23
CA GLU A 69 12.70 -2.89 -30.86
C GLU A 69 13.52 -4.18 -30.72
N MET A 70 14.43 -4.43 -31.66
CA MET A 70 15.34 -5.58 -31.61
C MET A 70 16.28 -5.52 -30.38
N ILE A 71 16.91 -4.36 -30.12
CA ILE A 71 17.79 -4.16 -28.96
C ILE A 71 17.03 -4.37 -27.65
N LEU A 72 15.83 -3.79 -27.55
CA LEU A 72 14.98 -3.90 -26.36
C LEU A 72 14.46 -5.32 -26.16
N THR A 73 14.15 -6.04 -27.23
CA THR A 73 13.76 -7.46 -27.18
C THR A 73 14.91 -8.32 -26.66
N ASP A 74 16.13 -8.13 -27.18
CA ASP A 74 17.32 -8.85 -26.71
C ASP A 74 17.59 -8.59 -25.22
N TYR A 75 17.57 -7.32 -24.80
CA TYR A 75 17.66 -6.93 -23.39
C TYR A 75 16.60 -7.66 -22.55
N GLN A 76 15.33 -7.64 -22.97
CA GLN A 76 14.24 -8.23 -22.20
C GLN A 76 14.36 -9.75 -22.09
N ASP A 77 14.74 -10.44 -23.16
CA ASP A 77 14.91 -11.89 -23.14
C ASP A 77 16.05 -12.28 -22.20
N ARG A 78 17.21 -11.60 -22.31
CA ARG A 78 18.36 -11.82 -21.41
C ARG A 78 18.01 -11.50 -19.95
N TYR A 79 17.34 -10.38 -19.70
CA TYR A 79 16.90 -10.00 -18.36
C TYR A 79 15.93 -11.02 -17.77
N ARG A 80 14.91 -11.44 -18.54
CA ARG A 80 13.91 -12.40 -18.08
C ARG A 80 14.55 -13.73 -17.71
N ASP A 81 15.48 -14.23 -18.53
CA ASP A 81 16.15 -15.50 -18.29
C ASP A 81 17.05 -15.43 -17.05
N ALA A 82 17.79 -14.32 -16.89
CA ALA A 82 18.62 -14.07 -15.72
C ALA A 82 17.79 -13.89 -14.44
N ALA A 83 16.69 -13.12 -14.49
CA ALA A 83 15.76 -12.94 -13.37
C ALA A 83 15.07 -14.26 -12.99
N ALA A 84 14.72 -15.10 -13.97
CA ALA A 84 14.15 -16.43 -13.73
C ALA A 84 15.16 -17.36 -13.07
N SER A 85 16.43 -17.32 -13.49
CA SER A 85 17.52 -18.04 -12.84
C SER A 85 17.70 -17.60 -11.38
N TYR A 86 17.77 -16.29 -11.13
CA TYR A 86 17.84 -15.72 -9.78
C TYR A 86 16.65 -16.15 -8.92
N ALA A 87 15.41 -16.00 -9.42
CA ALA A 87 14.21 -16.41 -8.71
C ALA A 87 14.17 -17.92 -8.42
N SER A 88 14.68 -18.75 -9.33
CA SER A 88 14.83 -20.20 -9.12
C SER A 88 15.84 -20.50 -8.03
N THR A 89 16.99 -19.83 -8.02
CA THR A 89 18.01 -19.96 -6.97
C THR A 89 17.41 -19.60 -5.62
N ILE A 90 16.86 -18.39 -5.48
CA ILE A 90 16.24 -17.94 -4.21
C ILE A 90 15.07 -18.83 -3.78
N GLY A 91 14.21 -19.25 -4.71
CA GLY A 91 13.08 -20.14 -4.40
C GLY A 91 13.49 -21.56 -3.98
N SER A 92 14.70 -21.98 -4.34
CA SER A 92 15.28 -23.26 -3.91
C SER A 92 15.97 -23.16 -2.54
N LEU A 93 16.37 -21.96 -2.12
CA LEU A 93 16.95 -21.74 -0.80
C LEU A 93 15.92 -22.03 0.28
N LYS A 94 16.32 -22.82 1.26
CA LYS A 94 15.57 -23.05 2.49
C LYS A 94 16.57 -23.06 3.64
N PRO A 95 16.21 -22.49 4.80
CA PRO A 95 17.04 -22.66 5.97
C PRO A 95 17.11 -24.16 6.32
N GLU A 96 18.32 -24.67 6.52
CA GLU A 96 18.54 -26.06 6.92
C GLU A 96 18.04 -26.26 8.35
N SER A 97 17.33 -27.36 8.63
CA SER A 97 16.83 -27.65 9.97
C SER A 97 17.73 -28.66 10.68
N SER A 98 18.49 -28.19 11.65
CA SER A 98 19.34 -29.01 12.53
C SER A 98 18.51 -29.63 13.67
N GLY A 99 17.44 -30.34 13.33
CA GLY A 99 16.52 -30.88 14.35
C GLY A 99 15.19 -31.41 13.81
N SER A 100 15.10 -31.62 12.49
CA SER A 100 13.84 -31.94 11.82
C SER A 100 13.13 -33.18 12.38
N GLU A 101 13.87 -34.19 12.86
CA GLU A 101 13.29 -35.39 13.48
C GLU A 101 12.60 -35.09 14.82
N GLN A 102 13.22 -34.30 15.71
CA GLN A 102 12.65 -33.94 17.00
C GLN A 102 11.41 -33.05 16.82
N ILE A 103 11.51 -32.04 15.95
CA ILE A 103 10.38 -31.15 15.65
C ILE A 103 9.22 -31.91 14.99
N ALA A 104 9.51 -32.89 14.12
CA ALA A 104 8.49 -33.73 13.53
C ALA A 104 7.79 -34.60 14.59
N SER A 105 8.56 -35.17 15.52
CA SER A 105 8.04 -35.92 16.67
C SER A 105 7.15 -35.04 17.55
N ASP A 106 7.58 -33.83 17.89
CA ASP A 106 6.84 -32.90 18.75
C ASP A 106 5.55 -32.41 18.05
N GLN A 107 5.58 -32.19 16.73
CA GLN A 107 4.37 -31.93 15.93
C GLN A 107 3.39 -33.10 15.95
N GLU A 108 3.88 -34.34 15.89
CA GLU A 108 3.03 -35.53 15.96
C GLU A 108 2.42 -35.70 17.36
N ALA A 109 3.20 -35.45 18.42
CA ALA A 109 2.73 -35.43 19.80
C ALA A 109 1.63 -34.39 19.99
N LEU A 110 1.82 -33.16 19.51
CA LEU A 110 0.84 -32.08 19.62
C LEU A 110 -0.46 -32.39 18.84
N ARG A 111 -0.36 -33.02 17.65
CA ARG A 111 -1.54 -33.50 16.90
C ARG A 111 -2.30 -34.57 17.66
N LYS A 112 -1.57 -35.46 18.36
CA LYS A 112 -2.16 -36.52 19.18
C LYS A 112 -2.88 -35.91 20.40
N GLU A 113 -2.26 -34.97 21.10
CA GLU A 113 -2.85 -34.27 22.24
C GLU A 113 -4.12 -33.50 21.84
N LEU A 114 -4.11 -32.79 20.71
CA LEU A 114 -5.29 -32.16 20.13
C LEU A 114 -6.45 -33.12 19.90
N LYS A 115 -6.13 -34.32 19.41
CA LYS A 115 -7.11 -35.38 19.18
C LYS A 115 -7.67 -35.89 20.51
N GLU A 116 -6.82 -36.11 21.50
CA GLU A 116 -7.19 -36.55 22.85
C GLU A 116 -8.08 -35.52 23.57
N ILE A 117 -7.75 -34.22 23.53
CA ILE A 117 -8.59 -33.13 24.07
C ILE A 117 -9.99 -33.16 23.43
N ARG A 118 -10.05 -33.33 22.11
CA ARG A 118 -11.33 -33.37 21.38
C ARG A 118 -12.16 -34.60 21.77
N GLU A 119 -11.51 -35.75 21.93
CA GLU A 119 -12.15 -37.00 22.36
C GLU A 119 -12.64 -36.90 23.81
N ASP A 120 -11.82 -36.40 24.74
CA ASP A 120 -12.18 -36.18 26.14
C ASP A 120 -13.40 -35.26 26.26
N ILE A 121 -13.37 -34.10 25.61
CA ILE A 121 -14.50 -33.17 25.59
C ILE A 121 -15.77 -33.84 25.06
N THR A 122 -15.65 -34.67 24.02
CA THR A 122 -16.80 -35.39 23.45
C THR A 122 -17.34 -36.44 24.43
N VAL A 123 -16.47 -37.13 25.17
CA VAL A 123 -16.85 -38.15 26.16
C VAL A 123 -17.52 -37.51 27.37
N ARG A 124 -16.93 -36.46 27.96
CA ARG A 124 -17.53 -35.74 29.11
C ARG A 124 -18.89 -35.15 28.78
N TYR A 125 -19.04 -34.61 27.57
CA TYR A 125 -20.33 -34.15 27.07
C TYR A 125 -21.37 -35.28 26.97
N ARG A 126 -20.98 -36.46 26.46
CA ARG A 126 -21.87 -37.63 26.37
C ARG A 126 -22.24 -38.23 27.73
N ASN A 127 -21.35 -38.13 28.70
CA ASN A 127 -21.55 -38.67 30.05
C ASN A 127 -22.37 -37.77 30.98
N GLY A 128 -22.86 -36.61 30.50
CA GLY A 128 -23.67 -35.68 31.30
C GLY A 128 -22.85 -34.87 32.32
N GLU A 129 -21.52 -34.91 32.25
CA GLU A 129 -20.65 -34.20 33.21
C GLU A 129 -20.86 -32.68 33.17
N TRP A 130 -21.37 -32.18 32.04
CA TRP A 130 -21.76 -30.79 31.83
C TRP A 130 -23.24 -30.64 31.53
N ASP A 131 -24.13 -31.34 32.27
CA ASP A 131 -25.61 -31.29 32.23
C ASP A 131 -26.21 -29.92 31.85
N GLY A 132 -26.17 -29.57 30.56
CA GLY A 132 -26.56 -28.25 30.04
C GLY A 132 -25.66 -27.05 30.43
N ASP A 133 -24.60 -27.24 31.22
CA ASP A 133 -23.73 -26.15 31.70
C ASP A 133 -22.67 -25.76 30.65
N HIS A 134 -23.13 -25.06 29.63
CA HIS A 134 -22.29 -24.56 28.54
C HIS A 134 -21.19 -23.59 29.00
N ALA A 135 -21.30 -23.00 30.20
CA ALA A 135 -20.27 -22.11 30.73
C ALA A 135 -19.02 -22.90 31.12
N LYS A 136 -19.19 -23.99 31.88
CA LYS A 136 -18.08 -24.88 32.27
C LYS A 136 -17.41 -25.56 31.09
N MET A 137 -18.18 -25.97 30.08
CA MET A 137 -17.62 -26.54 28.85
C MET A 137 -16.76 -25.52 28.09
N ARG A 138 -17.20 -24.25 28.02
CA ARG A 138 -16.41 -23.18 27.38
C ARG A 138 -15.16 -22.87 28.16
N GLU A 139 -15.23 -22.86 29.48
CA GLU A 139 -14.09 -22.63 30.35
C GLU A 139 -13.02 -23.73 30.15
N ALA A 140 -13.40 -25.00 30.23
CA ALA A 140 -12.51 -26.14 30.00
C ALA A 140 -11.92 -26.14 28.58
N LEU A 141 -12.73 -25.81 27.56
CA LEU A 141 -12.22 -25.66 26.20
C LEU A 141 -11.25 -24.48 26.10
N SER A 142 -11.55 -23.35 26.75
CA SER A 142 -10.71 -22.17 26.69
C SER A 142 -9.34 -22.39 27.34
N GLU A 143 -9.31 -23.13 28.46
CA GLU A 143 -8.08 -23.52 29.16
C GLU A 143 -7.26 -24.47 28.29
N ALA A 144 -7.86 -25.55 27.80
CA ALA A 144 -7.18 -26.49 26.90
C ALA A 144 -6.66 -25.82 25.61
N THR A 145 -7.40 -24.85 25.07
CA THR A 145 -6.93 -24.09 23.90
C THR A 145 -5.80 -23.13 24.23
N ARG A 146 -5.74 -22.58 25.45
CA ARG A 146 -4.67 -21.66 25.87
C ARG A 146 -3.36 -22.42 26.04
N ASP A 147 -3.39 -23.57 26.69
CA ASP A 147 -2.18 -24.39 26.91
C ASP A 147 -1.64 -24.90 25.58
N LEU A 148 -2.53 -25.38 24.70
CA LEU A 148 -2.15 -25.79 23.36
C LEU A 148 -1.60 -24.61 22.54
N GLN A 149 -2.19 -23.42 22.63
CA GLN A 149 -1.65 -22.23 21.98
C GLN A 149 -0.23 -21.94 22.46
N GLN A 150 0.04 -22.07 23.76
CA GLN A 150 1.38 -21.91 24.31
C GLN A 150 2.35 -22.97 23.79
N GLN A 151 1.97 -24.26 23.79
CA GLN A 151 2.81 -25.33 23.23
C GLN A 151 3.08 -25.15 21.73
N ILE A 152 2.10 -24.67 20.96
CA ILE A 152 2.29 -24.34 19.54
C ILE A 152 3.32 -23.22 19.40
N LEU A 153 3.23 -22.17 20.21
CA LEU A 153 4.19 -21.06 20.19
C LEU A 153 5.60 -21.52 20.58
N GLU A 154 5.72 -22.37 21.60
CA GLU A 154 7.00 -22.96 22.02
C GLU A 154 7.59 -23.85 20.93
N LEU A 155 6.77 -24.67 20.26
CA LEU A 155 7.18 -25.51 19.14
C LEU A 155 7.58 -24.68 17.91
N GLU A 156 6.84 -23.61 17.61
CA GLU A 156 7.18 -22.67 16.53
C GLU A 156 8.50 -21.97 16.81
N LYS A 157 8.74 -21.56 18.07
CA LYS A 157 10.01 -20.99 18.52
C LYS A 157 11.15 -22.01 18.41
N ALA A 158 10.99 -23.21 18.96
CA ALA A 158 11.99 -24.27 18.86
C ALA A 158 12.30 -24.65 17.41
N LYS A 159 11.27 -24.66 16.55
CA LYS A 159 11.45 -24.86 15.11
C LYS A 159 12.28 -23.73 14.51
N SER A 160 11.94 -22.48 14.78
CA SER A 160 12.68 -21.30 14.31
C SER A 160 14.14 -21.35 14.74
N ASP A 161 14.41 -21.65 16.01
CA ASP A 161 15.75 -21.70 16.58
C ASP A 161 16.61 -22.84 15.99
N SER A 162 15.97 -23.91 15.48
CA SER A 162 16.67 -25.03 14.82
C SER A 162 17.11 -24.73 13.38
N LEU A 163 16.59 -23.66 12.79
CA LEU A 163 16.81 -23.29 11.39
C LEU A 163 18.13 -22.53 11.25
N ASP A 164 18.96 -22.94 10.31
CA ASP A 164 20.16 -22.19 9.92
C ASP A 164 19.78 -21.00 9.02
N TRP A 165 19.26 -19.96 9.66
CA TRP A 165 18.97 -18.69 9.01
C TRP A 165 20.23 -18.02 8.48
N SER A 166 21.35 -18.10 9.22
CA SER A 166 22.61 -17.47 8.82
C SER A 166 23.10 -18.04 7.49
N GLY A 167 23.10 -19.37 7.34
CA GLY A 167 23.42 -20.05 6.09
C GLY A 167 22.47 -19.67 4.94
N TYR A 168 21.17 -19.62 5.20
CA TYR A 168 20.16 -19.17 4.22
C TYR A 168 20.45 -17.74 3.72
N PHE A 169 20.64 -16.78 4.63
CA PHE A 169 20.89 -15.39 4.27
C PHE A 169 22.25 -15.20 3.58
N ASN A 170 23.25 -15.99 3.93
CA ASN A 170 24.55 -15.93 3.27
C ASN A 170 24.46 -16.42 1.81
N GLN A 171 23.76 -17.52 1.55
CA GLN A 171 23.51 -18.01 0.20
C GLN A 171 22.65 -17.04 -0.61
N TYR A 172 21.64 -16.43 0.04
CA TYR A 172 20.83 -15.37 -0.58
C TYR A 172 21.73 -14.19 -0.98
N SER A 173 22.59 -13.71 -0.09
CA SER A 173 23.52 -12.59 -0.35
C SER A 173 24.40 -12.84 -1.56
N ILE A 174 24.99 -14.03 -1.68
CA ILE A 174 25.81 -14.42 -2.83
C ILE A 174 24.98 -14.35 -4.13
N ALA A 175 23.80 -14.99 -4.13
CA ALA A 175 22.92 -14.99 -5.31
C ALA A 175 22.44 -13.57 -5.68
N PHE A 176 22.22 -12.71 -4.68
CA PHE A 176 21.83 -11.32 -4.89
C PHE A 176 22.96 -10.50 -5.52
N GLU A 177 24.21 -10.61 -5.05
CA GLU A 177 25.33 -9.85 -5.63
C GLU A 177 25.61 -10.26 -7.08
N GLU A 178 25.54 -11.57 -7.38
CA GLU A 178 25.67 -12.07 -8.75
C GLU A 178 24.56 -11.51 -9.66
N TRP A 179 23.32 -11.51 -9.16
CA TRP A 179 22.18 -10.96 -9.88
C TRP A 179 22.27 -9.44 -10.07
N ALA A 180 22.63 -8.69 -9.03
CA ALA A 180 22.74 -7.23 -9.08
C ALA A 180 23.80 -6.80 -10.10
N ALA A 181 24.98 -7.44 -10.11
CA ALA A 181 26.02 -7.14 -11.08
C ALA A 181 25.58 -7.42 -12.52
N LEU A 182 24.92 -8.55 -12.77
CA LEU A 182 24.41 -8.89 -14.10
C LEU A 182 23.28 -7.94 -14.54
N ARG A 183 22.40 -7.55 -13.61
CA ARG A 183 21.33 -6.59 -13.87
C ARG A 183 21.89 -5.23 -14.29
N ASP A 184 22.92 -4.76 -13.60
CA ASP A 184 23.58 -3.49 -13.90
C ASP A 184 24.32 -3.55 -15.25
N GLU A 185 24.98 -4.68 -15.56
CA GLU A 185 25.58 -4.94 -16.87
C GLU A 185 24.55 -4.88 -17.99
N LEU A 186 23.43 -5.61 -17.85
CA LEU A 186 22.35 -5.62 -18.85
C LEU A 186 21.76 -4.22 -19.08
N ASN A 187 21.53 -3.47 -18.01
CA ASN A 187 21.04 -2.09 -18.10
C ASN A 187 22.05 -1.21 -18.83
N GLY A 188 23.34 -1.27 -18.45
CA GLY A 188 24.40 -0.48 -19.07
C GLY A 188 24.63 -0.80 -20.54
N GLU A 189 24.57 -2.08 -20.93
CA GLU A 189 24.65 -2.51 -22.33
C GLU A 189 23.48 -1.97 -23.17
N PHE A 190 22.26 -2.05 -22.63
CA PHE A 190 21.08 -1.51 -23.29
C PHE A 190 21.17 0.02 -23.45
N GLU A 191 21.48 0.74 -22.38
CA GLU A 191 21.61 2.20 -22.39
C GLU A 191 22.70 2.65 -23.36
N SER A 192 23.88 2.02 -23.31
CA SER A 192 24.98 2.33 -24.22
C SER A 192 24.62 2.04 -25.68
N SER A 193 23.90 0.95 -25.94
CA SER A 193 23.44 0.60 -27.29
C SER A 193 22.43 1.62 -27.80
N LEU A 194 21.48 2.06 -26.96
CA LEU A 194 20.48 3.06 -27.32
C LEU A 194 21.11 4.44 -27.57
N GLN A 195 22.02 4.89 -26.69
CA GLN A 195 22.73 6.17 -26.83
C GLN A 195 23.56 6.23 -28.12
N ALA A 196 24.11 5.11 -28.59
CA ALA A 196 24.87 5.08 -29.85
C ALA A 196 24.04 5.44 -31.10
N PHE A 197 22.70 5.42 -31.01
CA PHE A 197 21.79 5.83 -32.09
C PHE A 197 21.29 7.27 -31.94
N LEU A 198 21.60 7.93 -30.83
CA LEU A 198 21.18 9.30 -30.58
C LEU A 198 22.16 10.27 -31.23
N ASP A 199 21.63 11.33 -31.84
CA ASP A 199 22.42 12.49 -32.20
C ASP A 199 22.64 13.41 -30.97
N PRO A 200 23.57 14.37 -31.04
CA PRO A 200 23.87 15.25 -29.90
C PRO A 200 22.69 16.09 -29.40
N GLN A 201 21.66 16.34 -30.22
CA GLN A 201 20.45 17.05 -29.80
C GLN A 201 19.53 16.10 -29.03
N GLN A 202 19.33 14.88 -29.52
CA GLN A 202 18.54 13.84 -28.85
C GLN A 202 19.16 13.41 -27.52
N GLU A 203 20.49 13.39 -27.41
CA GLU A 203 21.21 13.13 -26.15
C GLU A 203 20.80 14.11 -25.04
N THR A 204 20.43 15.36 -25.37
CA THR A 204 19.96 16.33 -24.37
C THR A 204 18.61 15.95 -23.75
N ASN A 205 17.80 15.16 -24.45
CA ASN A 205 16.51 14.65 -23.97
C ASN A 205 16.65 13.37 -23.13
N TRP A 206 17.86 12.79 -23.05
CA TRP A 206 18.11 11.53 -22.37
C TRP A 206 17.60 11.52 -20.92
N GLN A 207 17.91 12.56 -20.15
CA GLN A 207 17.53 12.64 -18.74
C GLN A 207 16.01 12.63 -18.56
N MET A 208 15.26 13.33 -19.42
CA MET A 208 13.81 13.38 -19.36
C MET A 208 13.19 12.03 -19.80
N ALA A 209 13.71 11.42 -20.86
CA ALA A 209 13.26 10.11 -21.31
C ALA A 209 13.48 9.03 -20.23
N MET A 210 14.61 9.07 -19.53
CA MET A 210 14.87 8.18 -18.40
C MET A 210 13.94 8.47 -17.22
N ALA A 211 13.69 9.74 -16.90
CA ALA A 211 12.75 10.11 -15.85
C ALA A 211 11.34 9.57 -16.14
N ASP A 212 10.86 9.70 -17.37
CA ASP A 212 9.60 9.12 -17.85
C ASP A 212 9.55 7.60 -17.66
N ASN A 213 10.63 6.91 -18.02
CA ASN A 213 10.71 5.47 -17.86
C ASN A 213 10.67 5.07 -16.38
N TRP A 214 11.46 5.74 -15.52
CA TRP A 214 11.45 5.50 -14.07
C TRP A 214 10.05 5.70 -13.47
N ILE A 215 9.36 6.80 -13.82
CA ILE A 215 8.00 7.08 -13.37
C ILE A 215 7.05 5.94 -13.76
N ARG A 216 7.11 5.46 -15.00
CA ARG A 216 6.24 4.37 -15.48
C ARG A 216 6.49 3.03 -14.80
N ARG A 217 7.71 2.80 -14.32
CA ARG A 217 8.17 1.51 -13.78
C ARG A 217 8.04 1.44 -12.27
N GLU A 218 8.45 2.50 -11.58
CA GLU A 218 8.69 2.46 -10.13
C GLU A 218 7.70 3.31 -9.32
N LEU A 219 7.00 4.27 -9.94
CA LEU A 219 6.09 5.13 -9.20
C LEU A 219 4.87 4.36 -8.68
N SER A 220 4.32 3.42 -9.46
CA SER A 220 3.17 2.60 -9.06
C SER A 220 3.43 1.66 -7.89
N GLU A 221 4.70 1.48 -7.54
CA GLU A 221 5.22 0.52 -6.55
C GLU A 221 5.44 1.15 -5.18
N GLY A 222 4.87 2.35 -5.00
CA GLY A 222 4.90 3.05 -3.73
C GLY A 222 4.04 2.35 -2.68
N GLU A 223 4.58 2.29 -1.47
CA GLU A 223 3.93 1.70 -0.31
C GLU A 223 3.43 2.75 0.68
N LEU A 224 3.99 3.96 0.64
CA LEU A 224 3.55 5.08 1.44
C LEU A 224 2.46 5.89 0.73
N GLY A 225 1.53 6.44 1.52
CA GLY A 225 0.52 7.38 1.06
C GLY A 225 1.18 8.59 0.40
N GLY A 226 1.02 8.70 -0.91
CA GLY A 226 1.52 9.82 -1.73
C GLY A 226 2.79 9.51 -2.52
N GLU A 227 3.40 8.36 -2.27
CA GLU A 227 4.56 7.88 -3.02
C GLU A 227 4.20 7.58 -4.49
N SER A 228 2.99 7.05 -4.75
CA SER A 228 2.54 6.64 -6.09
C SER A 228 1.67 7.66 -6.84
N ILE A 229 1.85 8.95 -6.56
CA ILE A 229 1.10 10.01 -7.25
C ILE A 229 1.75 10.29 -8.60
N ASP A 230 0.98 10.16 -9.67
CA ASP A 230 1.38 10.55 -11.03
C ASP A 230 0.67 11.86 -11.38
N LEU A 231 1.35 12.99 -11.19
CA LEU A 231 0.75 14.32 -11.37
C LEU A 231 0.38 14.59 -12.83
N GLU A 232 1.19 14.16 -13.80
CA GLU A 232 0.89 14.30 -15.23
C GLU A 232 -0.44 13.61 -15.58
N LYS A 233 -0.61 12.34 -15.16
CA LYS A 233 -1.87 11.61 -15.40
C LYS A 233 -3.06 12.27 -14.70
N LEU A 234 -2.86 12.81 -13.49
CA LEU A 234 -3.94 13.43 -12.73
C LEU A 234 -4.37 14.77 -13.33
N VAL A 235 -3.42 15.59 -13.81
CA VAL A 235 -3.73 16.85 -14.52
C VAL A 235 -4.55 16.52 -15.77
N ARG A 236 -4.08 15.60 -16.62
CA ARG A 236 -4.78 15.17 -17.83
C ARG A 236 -6.20 14.64 -17.57
N ALA A 237 -6.41 13.98 -16.43
CA ALA A 237 -7.70 13.38 -16.09
C ALA A 237 -8.71 14.35 -15.46
N HIS A 238 -8.24 15.41 -14.79
CA HIS A 238 -9.08 16.25 -13.92
C HIS A 238 -9.12 17.73 -14.28
N VAL A 239 -8.16 18.22 -15.06
CA VAL A 239 -8.13 19.59 -15.55
C VAL A 239 -8.74 19.60 -16.95
N LEU A 240 -9.96 20.12 -17.07
CA LEU A 240 -10.71 20.17 -18.34
C LEU A 240 -10.35 21.38 -19.19
N ASP A 241 -9.73 22.39 -18.59
CA ASP A 241 -9.29 23.62 -19.25
C ASP A 241 -7.89 23.42 -19.82
N GLU A 242 -7.78 23.37 -21.15
CA GLU A 242 -6.53 23.16 -21.87
C GLU A 242 -5.52 24.28 -21.62
N GLU A 243 -5.97 25.54 -21.52
CA GLU A 243 -5.08 26.68 -21.24
C GLU A 243 -4.53 26.62 -19.82
N ALA A 244 -5.33 26.14 -18.85
CA ALA A 244 -4.84 25.90 -17.50
C ALA A 244 -3.82 24.75 -17.45
N ALA A 245 -4.09 23.65 -18.16
CA ALA A 245 -3.18 22.51 -18.24
C ALA A 245 -1.84 22.92 -18.88
N GLU A 246 -1.86 23.69 -19.97
CA GLU A 246 -0.66 24.21 -20.64
C GLU A 246 0.17 25.11 -19.72
N ARG A 247 -0.47 25.97 -18.91
CA ARG A 247 0.24 26.80 -17.91
C ARG A 247 0.96 25.98 -16.84
N ALA A 248 0.50 24.77 -16.54
CA ALA A 248 1.13 23.90 -15.54
C ALA A 248 2.22 22.99 -16.13
N GLN A 249 2.46 23.04 -17.45
CA GLN A 249 3.35 22.10 -18.13
C GLN A 249 4.80 22.20 -17.61
N ASP A 250 5.33 23.42 -17.44
CA ASP A 250 6.69 23.63 -16.93
C ASP A 250 6.87 23.00 -15.52
N GLU A 251 5.88 23.13 -14.64
CA GLU A 251 5.90 22.54 -13.29
C GLU A 251 5.77 21.00 -13.33
N ILE A 252 5.01 20.46 -14.30
CA ILE A 252 4.91 19.02 -14.54
C ILE A 252 6.25 18.47 -15.02
N ASP A 253 6.92 19.14 -15.96
CA ASP A 253 8.21 18.69 -16.48
C ASP A 253 9.31 18.76 -15.42
N GLN A 254 9.31 19.81 -14.58
CA GLN A 254 10.18 19.89 -13.42
C GLN A 254 9.92 18.75 -12.42
N TRP A 255 8.65 18.48 -12.11
CA TRP A 255 8.27 17.34 -11.27
C TRP A 255 8.76 16.01 -11.85
N LYS A 256 8.61 15.80 -13.16
CA LYS A 256 9.08 14.57 -13.83
C LYS A 256 10.57 14.39 -13.66
N ALA A 257 11.36 15.44 -13.93
CA ALA A 257 12.81 15.40 -13.76
C ALA A 257 13.20 15.07 -12.31
N ASP A 258 12.59 15.74 -11.32
CA ASP A 258 12.89 15.54 -9.90
C ASP A 258 12.52 14.14 -9.42
N ILE A 259 11.31 13.66 -9.74
CA ILE A 259 10.87 12.31 -9.35
C ILE A 259 11.65 11.23 -10.08
N GLY A 260 11.94 11.40 -11.37
CA GLY A 260 12.77 10.47 -12.13
C GLY A 260 14.14 10.27 -11.48
N SER A 261 14.79 11.38 -11.10
CA SER A 261 16.07 11.37 -10.39
C SER A 261 15.98 10.71 -9.01
N LEU A 262 14.93 11.00 -8.24
CA LEU A 262 14.70 10.38 -6.93
C LEU A 262 14.42 8.87 -7.04
N LEU A 263 13.64 8.43 -8.02
CA LEU A 263 13.35 7.01 -8.27
C LEU A 263 14.61 6.24 -8.67
N ALA A 264 15.44 6.83 -9.54
CA ALA A 264 16.74 6.25 -9.91
C ALA A 264 17.67 6.12 -8.69
N SER A 265 17.80 7.20 -7.90
CA SER A 265 18.61 7.21 -6.68
C SER A 265 18.10 6.20 -5.64
N ARG A 266 16.78 6.09 -5.51
CA ARG A 266 16.13 5.11 -4.62
C ARG A 266 16.43 3.68 -5.05
N SER A 267 16.42 3.38 -6.35
CA SER A 267 16.75 2.04 -6.86
C SER A 267 18.14 1.61 -6.39
N VAL A 268 19.15 2.49 -6.53
CA VAL A 268 20.51 2.23 -6.05
C VAL A 268 20.54 2.06 -4.53
N ALA A 269 19.87 2.95 -3.79
CA ALA A 269 19.79 2.86 -2.34
C ALA A 269 19.10 1.57 -1.86
N PHE A 270 18.12 1.07 -2.61
CA PHE A 270 17.39 -0.16 -2.29
C PHE A 270 18.27 -1.39 -2.39
N ASP A 271 19.25 -1.45 -3.29
CA ASP A 271 20.23 -2.54 -3.30
C ASP A 271 21.09 -2.52 -2.02
N ASP A 272 21.54 -1.35 -1.57
CA ASP A 272 22.30 -1.20 -0.32
C ASP A 272 21.47 -1.47 0.94
N ILE A 273 20.18 -1.15 0.90
CA ILE A 273 19.24 -1.49 1.97
C ILE A 273 19.01 -3.00 2.00
N LEU A 274 18.90 -3.63 0.83
CA LEU A 274 18.76 -5.09 0.70
C LEU A 274 20.00 -5.81 1.24
N ARG A 275 21.21 -5.33 0.92
CA ARG A 275 22.46 -5.79 1.57
C ARG A 275 22.40 -5.65 3.09
N GLY A 276 21.82 -4.55 3.57
CA GLY A 276 21.53 -4.34 4.99
C GLY A 276 20.70 -5.48 5.58
N TYR A 277 19.52 -5.75 4.99
CA TYR A 277 18.65 -6.85 5.42
C TYR A 277 19.36 -8.21 5.42
N LEU A 278 20.09 -8.52 4.35
CA LEU A 278 20.80 -9.80 4.22
C LEU A 278 21.92 -9.94 5.25
N SER A 279 22.75 -8.92 5.44
CA SER A 279 23.82 -8.93 6.44
C SER A 279 23.28 -9.02 7.88
N SER A 280 22.15 -8.38 8.16
CA SER A 280 21.44 -8.52 9.44
C SER A 280 20.91 -9.93 9.65
N GLY A 281 20.36 -10.56 8.60
CA GLY A 281 19.96 -11.96 8.65
C GLY A 281 21.13 -12.92 8.87
N VAL A 282 22.29 -12.68 8.23
CA VAL A 282 23.52 -13.47 8.44
C VAL A 282 24.02 -13.35 9.88
N SER A 283 24.02 -12.14 10.42
CA SER A 283 24.56 -11.84 11.76
C SER A 283 23.56 -12.06 12.90
N GLY A 284 22.28 -12.32 12.61
CA GLY A 284 21.23 -12.42 13.63
C GLY A 284 20.88 -11.07 14.27
N SER A 285 21.11 -9.94 13.60
CA SER A 285 20.93 -8.59 14.17
C SER A 285 19.56 -7.99 13.83
N ALA A 286 18.61 -8.05 14.78
CA ALA A 286 17.31 -7.39 14.67
C ALA A 286 17.41 -5.85 14.59
N ASP A 287 18.41 -5.26 15.27
CA ASP A 287 18.71 -3.82 15.20
C ASP A 287 19.14 -3.41 13.79
N GLY A 288 20.09 -4.15 13.19
CA GLY A 288 20.53 -3.89 11.82
C GLY A 288 19.38 -4.03 10.81
N TRP A 289 18.47 -4.98 11.05
CA TRP A 289 17.26 -5.15 10.24
C TRP A 289 16.33 -3.93 10.37
N SER A 290 16.14 -3.44 11.59
CA SER A 290 15.34 -2.25 11.88
C SER A 290 15.96 -0.99 11.26
N ASP A 291 17.29 -0.88 11.25
CA ASP A 291 18.00 0.22 10.60
C ASP A 291 17.89 0.17 9.07
N ALA A 292 17.99 -1.02 8.46
CA ALA A 292 17.69 -1.20 7.04
C ALA A 292 16.24 -0.79 6.71
N THR A 293 15.29 -1.19 7.57
CA THR A 293 13.87 -0.82 7.45
C THR A 293 13.66 0.68 7.51
N ARG A 294 14.28 1.37 8.48
CA ARG A 294 14.19 2.83 8.61
C ARG A 294 14.80 3.55 7.40
N ARG A 295 15.91 3.05 6.85
CA ARG A 295 16.49 3.56 5.59
C ARG A 295 15.56 3.35 4.40
N GLU A 296 14.91 2.19 4.27
CA GLU A 296 13.88 1.94 3.24
C GLU A 296 12.78 2.99 3.30
N VAL A 297 12.20 3.17 4.49
CA VAL A 297 11.09 4.07 4.73
C VAL A 297 11.48 5.53 4.48
N MET A 298 12.70 5.92 4.83
CA MET A 298 13.25 7.24 4.54
C MET A 298 13.33 7.49 3.02
N GLN A 299 13.88 6.55 2.25
CA GLN A 299 14.00 6.69 0.79
C GLN A 299 12.63 6.77 0.09
N ARG A 300 11.65 5.99 0.57
CA ARG A 300 10.25 6.11 0.12
C ARG A 300 9.64 7.46 0.50
N GLY A 301 9.98 7.97 1.69
CA GLY A 301 9.59 9.29 2.18
C GLY A 301 10.04 10.41 1.25
N PHE A 302 11.26 10.39 0.72
CA PHE A 302 11.75 11.41 -0.20
C PHE A 302 10.90 11.52 -1.48
N VAL A 303 10.52 10.39 -2.08
CA VAL A 303 9.63 10.37 -3.27
C VAL A 303 8.25 10.92 -2.94
N ARG A 304 7.67 10.48 -1.81
CA ARG A 304 6.38 10.99 -1.32
C ARG A 304 6.42 12.50 -1.12
N ASP A 305 7.43 13.00 -0.41
CA ASP A 305 7.51 14.41 -0.04
C ASP A 305 7.74 15.28 -1.28
N ALA A 306 8.53 14.83 -2.26
CA ALA A 306 8.68 15.47 -3.55
C ALA A 306 7.36 15.55 -4.34
N ASN A 307 6.60 14.45 -4.42
CA ASN A 307 5.28 14.44 -5.04
C ASN A 307 4.30 15.42 -4.37
N ILE A 308 4.29 15.44 -3.03
CA ILE A 308 3.40 16.33 -2.27
C ILE A 308 3.79 17.79 -2.43
N ASN A 309 5.09 18.12 -2.48
CA ASN A 309 5.54 19.49 -2.72
C ASN A 309 5.18 19.94 -4.14
N ALA A 310 5.45 19.11 -5.15
CA ALA A 310 5.12 19.39 -6.54
C ALA A 310 3.61 19.56 -6.77
N LEU A 311 2.76 18.84 -6.02
CA LEU A 311 1.31 19.04 -6.07
C LEU A 311 0.92 20.50 -5.83
N PHE A 312 1.56 21.19 -4.85
CA PHE A 312 1.22 22.59 -4.57
C PHE A 312 1.69 23.53 -5.69
N ALA A 313 2.89 23.31 -6.23
CA ALA A 313 3.41 24.09 -7.36
C ALA A 313 2.54 23.95 -8.61
N VAL A 314 2.19 22.71 -8.98
CA VAL A 314 1.27 22.44 -10.09
C VAL A 314 -0.10 23.06 -9.83
N SER A 315 -0.62 22.97 -8.60
CA SER A 315 -1.91 23.58 -8.25
C SER A 315 -1.88 25.11 -8.39
N GLU A 316 -0.78 25.75 -8.00
CA GLU A 316 -0.60 27.20 -8.16
C GLU A 316 -0.58 27.60 -9.64
N ALA A 317 0.16 26.86 -10.48
CA ALA A 317 0.25 27.12 -11.92
C ALA A 317 -1.09 26.97 -12.66
N LEU A 318 -1.95 26.03 -12.22
CA LEU A 318 -3.31 25.86 -12.73
C LEU A 318 -4.21 27.08 -12.46
N GLY A 319 -3.89 27.89 -11.44
CA GLY A 319 -4.67 29.05 -10.98
C GLY A 319 -5.77 28.68 -9.98
N ASP A 320 -6.36 29.69 -9.33
CA ASP A 320 -7.19 29.52 -8.12
C ASP A 320 -8.32 28.47 -8.24
N GLU A 321 -9.14 28.52 -9.29
CA GLU A 321 -10.30 27.63 -9.42
C GLU A 321 -9.90 26.17 -9.73
N GLN A 322 -9.09 25.97 -10.78
CA GLN A 322 -8.67 24.63 -11.21
C GLN A 322 -7.67 24.02 -10.24
N GLY A 323 -6.76 24.84 -9.70
CA GLY A 323 -5.75 24.45 -8.72
C GLY A 323 -6.36 23.89 -7.44
N LEU A 324 -7.33 24.60 -6.85
CA LEU A 324 -8.01 24.12 -5.64
C LEU A 324 -8.74 22.80 -5.87
N ARG A 325 -9.45 22.69 -7.00
CA ARG A 325 -10.17 21.45 -7.36
C ARG A 325 -9.20 20.29 -7.59
N PHE A 326 -8.11 20.53 -8.32
CA PHE A 326 -7.07 19.54 -8.57
C PHE A 326 -6.46 19.05 -7.24
N GLN A 327 -6.05 19.99 -6.38
CA GLN A 327 -5.51 19.71 -5.07
C GLN A 327 -6.45 18.85 -4.21
N GLU A 328 -7.75 19.18 -4.15
CA GLU A 328 -8.75 18.40 -3.42
C GLU A 328 -8.82 16.95 -3.93
N VAL A 329 -8.84 16.77 -5.26
CA VAL A 329 -8.90 15.44 -5.88
C VAL A 329 -7.66 14.61 -5.54
N VAL A 330 -6.47 15.18 -5.67
CA VAL A 330 -5.22 14.47 -5.39
C VAL A 330 -5.12 14.14 -3.90
N LEU A 331 -5.32 15.10 -3.00
CA LEU A 331 -5.21 14.85 -1.56
C LEU A 331 -6.21 13.81 -1.06
N LYS A 332 -7.41 13.78 -1.64
CA LYS A 332 -8.41 12.74 -1.37
C LYS A 332 -7.98 11.35 -1.81
N GLN A 333 -7.26 11.24 -2.92
CA GLN A 333 -6.70 9.97 -3.38
C GLN A 333 -5.54 9.51 -2.50
N VAL A 334 -4.75 10.45 -1.99
CA VAL A 334 -3.50 10.17 -1.27
C VAL A 334 -3.73 9.83 0.19
N PHE A 335 -4.51 10.66 0.89
CA PHE A 335 -4.82 10.47 2.30
C PHE A 335 -6.33 10.30 2.47
N PRO A 336 -6.92 9.21 1.95
CA PRO A 336 -8.37 9.02 1.97
C PRO A 336 -8.94 9.02 3.39
N THR A 337 -8.18 8.60 4.40
CA THR A 337 -8.64 8.66 5.80
C THR A 337 -8.90 10.09 6.25
N VAL A 338 -8.08 11.05 5.78
CA VAL A 338 -8.08 12.44 6.23
C VAL A 338 -8.97 13.31 5.34
N PHE A 339 -8.90 13.10 4.03
CA PHE A 339 -9.62 13.88 3.01
C PHE A 339 -10.85 13.14 2.45
N SER A 340 -11.24 11.99 2.99
CA SER A 340 -12.56 11.44 2.67
C SER A 340 -13.64 12.43 3.13
N ARG A 341 -14.80 12.37 2.46
CA ARG A 341 -15.97 13.12 2.92
C ARG A 341 -16.29 12.65 4.34
N GLY A 342 -15.94 13.48 5.33
CA GLY A 342 -16.22 13.26 6.74
C GLY A 342 -17.70 12.96 6.95
N ARG A 343 -18.06 12.39 8.11
CA ARG A 343 -19.45 12.02 8.41
C ARG A 343 -20.39 13.22 8.26
N VAL A 344 -19.89 14.42 8.61
CA VAL A 344 -20.61 15.69 8.46
C VAL A 344 -20.96 15.98 7.00
N LEU A 345 -19.99 16.04 6.09
CA LEU A 345 -20.23 16.38 4.68
C LEU A 345 -21.15 15.37 3.99
N ARG A 346 -21.02 14.07 4.31
CA ARG A 346 -21.96 13.04 3.84
C ARG A 346 -23.37 13.25 4.39
N GLY A 347 -23.48 13.59 5.68
CA GLY A 347 -24.76 13.93 6.30
C GLY A 347 -25.44 15.13 5.64
N ILE A 348 -24.67 16.16 5.29
CA ILE A 348 -25.16 17.34 4.57
C ILE A 348 -25.64 16.95 3.17
N ASP A 349 -24.82 16.22 2.38
CA ASP A 349 -25.19 15.73 1.04
C ASP A 349 -26.51 14.91 1.09
N GLU A 350 -26.62 13.98 2.03
CA GLU A 350 -27.83 13.16 2.22
C GLU A 350 -29.04 13.99 2.62
N ALA A 351 -28.85 14.99 3.51
CA ALA A 351 -29.93 15.87 3.94
C ALA A 351 -30.46 16.73 2.77
N THR A 352 -29.57 17.31 1.97
CA THR A 352 -29.92 18.10 0.78
C THR A 352 -30.66 17.26 -0.27
N GLY A 353 -30.27 15.99 -0.44
CA GLY A 353 -30.94 15.06 -1.36
C GLY A 353 -32.21 14.37 -0.81
N SER A 354 -32.52 14.54 0.48
CA SER A 354 -33.62 13.83 1.14
C SER A 354 -35.00 14.37 0.77
N ARG A 355 -36.03 13.51 0.82
CA ARG A 355 -37.44 13.88 0.61
C ARG A 355 -38.25 13.81 1.91
N PRO A 356 -39.19 14.76 2.17
CA PRO A 356 -39.52 15.95 1.38
C PRO A 356 -38.36 16.95 1.31
N SER A 357 -38.34 17.89 0.36
CA SER A 357 -37.27 18.91 0.30
C SER A 357 -37.19 19.69 1.61
N LEU A 358 -36.02 20.26 1.89
CA LEU A 358 -35.83 21.19 2.99
C LEU A 358 -36.42 22.56 2.61
N GLU A 359 -36.80 23.32 3.62
CA GLU A 359 -37.20 24.72 3.43
C GLU A 359 -35.98 25.56 2.99
N GLU A 360 -36.21 26.72 2.36
CA GLU A 360 -35.15 27.55 1.77
C GLU A 360 -34.14 28.03 2.82
N ASP A 361 -34.61 28.39 4.02
CA ASP A 361 -33.79 28.79 5.17
C ASP A 361 -32.90 27.63 5.67
N GLN A 362 -33.41 26.40 5.67
CA GLN A 362 -32.65 25.21 6.00
C GLN A 362 -31.60 24.89 4.94
N LEU A 363 -31.92 25.08 3.65
CA LEU A 363 -30.98 24.89 2.55
C LEU A 363 -29.83 25.90 2.60
N GLU A 364 -30.13 27.17 2.87
CA GLU A 364 -29.12 28.22 3.06
C GLU A 364 -28.22 27.90 4.28
N SER A 365 -28.82 27.51 5.40
CA SER A 365 -28.08 27.09 6.60
C SER A 365 -27.19 25.87 6.35
N LEU A 366 -27.65 24.89 5.56
CA LEU A 366 -26.84 23.74 5.15
C LEU A 366 -25.70 24.13 4.21
N ALA A 367 -25.92 25.09 3.31
CA ALA A 367 -24.88 25.59 2.41
C ALA A 367 -23.75 26.28 3.22
N ALA A 368 -24.12 27.11 4.21
CA ALA A 368 -23.17 27.71 5.13
C ALA A 368 -22.41 26.65 5.95
N LEU A 369 -23.12 25.69 6.56
CA LEU A 369 -22.51 24.59 7.31
C LEU A 369 -21.55 23.76 6.44
N ARG A 370 -21.88 23.56 5.16
CA ARG A 370 -21.01 22.86 4.20
C ARG A 370 -19.73 23.63 3.93
N ALA A 371 -19.82 24.94 3.71
CA ALA A 371 -18.66 25.79 3.46
C ALA A 371 -17.71 25.76 4.66
N ASP A 372 -18.24 25.99 5.86
CA ASP A 372 -17.47 25.91 7.12
C ASP A 372 -16.84 24.53 7.32
N ALA A 373 -17.62 23.47 7.05
CA ALA A 373 -17.12 22.12 7.21
C ALA A 373 -16.01 21.76 6.24
N SER A 374 -16.12 22.22 4.99
CA SER A 374 -15.11 21.98 3.96
C SER A 374 -13.82 22.75 4.28
N ALA A 375 -13.93 24.00 4.70
CA ALA A 375 -12.79 24.83 5.12
C ALA A 375 -12.08 24.23 6.34
N TRP A 376 -12.82 23.80 7.35
CA TRP A 376 -12.24 23.17 8.54
C TRP A 376 -11.54 21.84 8.19
N MET A 377 -12.19 20.97 7.40
CA MET A 377 -11.60 19.69 6.99
C MET A 377 -10.30 19.87 6.23
N LEU A 378 -10.21 20.87 5.34
CA LEU A 378 -8.97 21.19 4.64
C LEU A 378 -7.88 21.64 5.64
N ALA A 379 -8.21 22.56 6.54
CA ALA A 379 -7.26 23.05 7.54
C ALA A 379 -6.80 21.95 8.50
N TYR A 380 -7.70 21.09 8.96
CA TYR A 380 -7.40 19.90 9.75
C TYR A 380 -6.47 18.96 8.98
N ALA A 381 -6.80 18.65 7.72
CA ALA A 381 -6.03 17.72 6.94
C ALA A 381 -4.60 18.20 6.67
N LEU A 382 -4.41 19.51 6.48
CA LEU A 382 -3.08 20.14 6.38
C LEU A 382 -2.29 20.04 7.70
N ARG A 383 -2.92 20.28 8.86
CA ARG A 383 -2.25 20.18 10.18
C ARG A 383 -1.93 18.73 10.57
N SER A 384 -2.83 17.80 10.27
CA SER A 384 -2.66 16.38 10.64
C SER A 384 -1.84 15.58 9.64
N ARG A 385 -1.48 16.15 8.48
CA ARG A 385 -0.73 15.48 7.41
C ARG A 385 0.52 14.78 7.94
N GLU A 386 1.33 15.47 8.72
CA GLU A 386 2.58 14.93 9.28
C GLU A 386 2.32 13.73 10.19
N ALA A 387 1.31 13.81 11.08
CA ALA A 387 0.92 12.70 11.94
C ALA A 387 0.48 11.46 11.14
N PHE A 388 -0.28 11.65 10.06
CA PHE A 388 -0.68 10.55 9.18
C PHE A 388 0.49 9.99 8.36
N GLN A 389 1.42 10.84 7.93
CA GLN A 389 2.64 10.43 7.23
C GLN A 389 3.53 9.57 8.14
N ASN A 390 3.74 9.99 9.39
CA ASN A 390 4.49 9.23 10.38
C ASN A 390 3.80 7.89 10.67
N GLN A 391 2.48 7.90 10.86
CA GLN A 391 1.72 6.68 11.07
C GLN A 391 1.89 5.68 9.92
N ASP A 392 1.89 6.14 8.67
CA ASP A 392 2.04 5.25 7.52
C ASP A 392 3.46 4.68 7.38
N GLN A 393 4.47 5.48 7.73
CA GLN A 393 5.85 5.03 7.88
C GLN A 393 5.97 3.95 8.96
N ASP A 394 5.40 4.19 10.14
CA ASP A 394 5.38 3.23 11.24
C ASP A 394 4.67 1.93 10.85
N ARG A 395 3.60 2.02 10.03
CA ARG A 395 2.86 0.84 9.52
C ARG A 395 3.78 -0.01 8.68
N LEU A 396 4.58 0.62 7.83
CA LEU A 396 5.54 -0.07 6.99
C LEU A 396 6.66 -0.68 7.83
N ILE A 397 7.23 0.07 8.78
CA ILE A 397 8.27 -0.43 9.70
C ILE A 397 7.77 -1.67 10.44
N THR A 398 6.61 -1.56 11.10
CA THR A 398 5.99 -2.66 11.85
C THR A 398 5.75 -3.87 10.96
N ARG A 399 5.27 -3.66 9.72
CA ARG A 399 5.02 -4.74 8.76
C ARG A 399 6.31 -5.46 8.35
N ARG A 400 7.42 -4.73 8.19
CA ARG A 400 8.74 -5.28 7.85
C ARG A 400 9.34 -6.06 9.01
N GLN A 401 9.26 -5.52 10.23
CA GLN A 401 9.68 -6.22 11.46
C GLN A 401 8.85 -7.49 11.67
N SER A 402 7.52 -7.42 11.51
CA SER A 402 6.68 -8.61 11.62
C SER A 402 6.93 -9.68 10.57
N GLY A 403 7.41 -9.30 9.39
CA GLY A 403 7.89 -10.26 8.38
C GLY A 403 9.15 -11.01 8.81
N ALA A 404 9.95 -10.43 9.71
CA ALA A 404 11.23 -10.94 10.18
C ALA A 404 11.16 -11.59 11.58
N GLU A 405 10.00 -11.59 12.23
CA GLU A 405 9.80 -12.27 13.52
C GLU A 405 10.11 -13.77 13.47
N GLN A 406 10.02 -14.41 12.31
CA GLN A 406 10.41 -15.81 12.13
C GLN A 406 11.93 -16.02 12.12
N VAL A 407 12.71 -14.96 11.98
CA VAL A 407 14.17 -15.00 11.93
C VAL A 407 14.76 -14.61 13.29
N PHE A 408 14.25 -13.53 13.88
CA PHE A 408 14.80 -12.97 15.13
C PHE A 408 13.89 -13.19 16.35
N GLY A 409 12.65 -13.62 16.17
CA GLY A 409 11.66 -13.63 17.25
C GLY A 409 10.99 -12.26 17.44
N ALA A 410 9.85 -12.26 18.13
CA ALA A 410 9.06 -11.04 18.34
C ALA A 410 9.63 -10.11 19.43
N ASP A 411 10.35 -10.66 20.40
CA ASP A 411 10.90 -9.93 21.55
C ASP A 411 12.18 -9.15 21.20
N ASP A 412 12.80 -9.46 20.07
CA ASP A 412 14.05 -8.84 19.60
C ASP A 412 13.81 -7.51 18.88
N PHE A 413 12.56 -7.20 18.52
CA PHE A 413 12.20 -5.92 17.96
C PHE A 413 11.67 -5.00 19.04
N ASP A 414 12.29 -3.81 19.15
CA ASP A 414 11.72 -2.73 19.95
C ASP A 414 10.45 -2.23 19.28
N ARG A 415 9.32 -2.86 19.64
CA ARG A 415 7.99 -2.39 19.28
C ARG A 415 7.70 -1.22 20.17
N GLU A 416 8.23 -0.06 19.80
CA GLU A 416 7.85 1.21 20.39
C GLU A 416 6.34 1.35 20.18
N ALA A 417 5.58 1.02 21.23
CA ALA A 417 4.12 0.91 21.20
C ALA A 417 3.44 2.29 21.16
N ASP A 418 4.08 3.28 20.55
CA ASP A 418 3.63 4.67 20.53
C ASP A 418 2.82 5.04 19.28
N TRP A 419 2.21 4.01 18.67
CA TRP A 419 1.15 4.11 17.67
C TRP A 419 0.02 5.08 18.08
N SER A 420 -0.16 5.30 19.37
CA SER A 420 -1.27 6.05 19.95
C SER A 420 -1.00 7.55 20.13
N GLY A 421 0.24 8.04 20.11
CA GLY A 421 0.50 9.44 20.51
C GLY A 421 -0.09 10.48 19.55
N SER A 422 0.46 10.54 18.33
CA SER A 422 0.17 11.62 17.37
C SER A 422 -1.09 11.36 16.52
N GLY A 423 -1.29 10.11 16.11
CA GLY A 423 -2.45 9.70 15.32
C GLY A 423 -3.75 9.77 16.12
N GLN A 424 -3.72 9.40 17.41
CA GLN A 424 -4.93 9.41 18.23
C GLN A 424 -5.36 10.83 18.57
N ALA A 425 -4.44 11.73 18.90
CA ALA A 425 -4.76 13.14 19.12
C ALA A 425 -5.43 13.78 17.89
N SER A 426 -4.92 13.49 16.69
CA SER A 426 -5.53 13.95 15.43
C SER A 426 -6.93 13.36 15.24
N MET A 427 -7.12 12.07 15.51
CA MET A 427 -8.43 11.43 15.38
C MET A 427 -9.43 11.93 16.43
N ASP A 428 -8.98 12.20 17.65
CA ASP A 428 -9.81 12.75 18.73
C ASP A 428 -10.26 14.18 18.40
N GLU A 429 -9.38 15.01 17.83
CA GLU A 429 -9.74 16.34 17.30
C GLU A 429 -10.85 16.22 16.25
N LEU A 430 -10.68 15.34 15.25
CA LEU A 430 -11.68 15.11 14.21
C LEU A 430 -13.02 14.63 14.78
N MET A 431 -12.99 13.65 15.69
CA MET A 431 -14.20 13.10 16.31
C MET A 431 -14.93 14.14 17.16
N SER A 432 -14.18 15.00 17.88
CA SER A 432 -14.76 16.08 18.67
C SER A 432 -15.44 17.12 17.78
N TRP A 433 -14.79 17.52 16.69
CA TRP A 433 -15.34 18.46 15.71
C TRP A 433 -16.54 17.88 14.97
N GLU A 434 -16.46 16.62 14.52
CA GLU A 434 -17.58 15.94 13.86
C GLU A 434 -18.80 15.89 14.78
N THR A 435 -18.62 15.66 16.08
CA THR A 435 -19.71 15.64 17.04
C THR A 435 -20.43 16.98 17.11
N VAL A 436 -19.69 18.09 17.18
CA VAL A 436 -20.26 19.44 17.20
C VAL A 436 -21.01 19.74 15.91
N MET A 437 -20.41 19.43 14.76
CA MET A 437 -21.02 19.73 13.45
C MET A 437 -22.23 18.85 13.14
N LEU A 438 -22.23 17.59 13.61
CA LEU A 438 -23.39 16.72 13.51
C LEU A 438 -24.55 17.20 14.37
N GLU A 439 -24.28 17.82 15.52
CA GLU A 439 -25.32 18.48 16.33
C GLU A 439 -25.88 19.73 15.63
N SER A 440 -25.01 20.53 15.00
CA SER A 440 -25.46 21.66 14.16
C SER A 440 -26.32 21.18 12.99
N LEU A 441 -25.91 20.11 12.30
CA LEU A 441 -26.69 19.48 11.24
C LEU A 441 -28.06 19.00 11.76
N ARG A 442 -28.09 18.33 12.92
CA ARG A 442 -29.32 17.89 13.59
C ARG A 442 -30.25 19.06 13.91
N SER A 443 -29.70 20.16 14.41
CA SER A 443 -30.46 21.37 14.73
C SER A 443 -31.12 21.98 13.47
N ILE A 444 -30.38 22.06 12.36
CA ILE A 444 -30.89 22.63 11.09
C ILE A 444 -32.03 21.78 10.51
N ILE A 445 -31.85 20.46 10.42
CA ILE A 445 -32.76 19.58 9.66
C ILE A 445 -33.84 18.91 10.54
N GLY A 446 -33.71 19.02 11.86
CA GLY A 446 -34.57 18.40 12.86
C GLY A 446 -34.29 16.91 13.12
N GLU A 447 -34.53 16.48 14.37
CA GLU A 447 -34.22 15.12 14.86
C GLU A 447 -34.89 14.00 14.04
N ALA A 448 -36.13 14.21 13.63
CA ALA A 448 -36.88 13.21 12.86
C ALA A 448 -36.27 12.92 11.47
N ARG A 449 -35.58 13.91 10.87
CA ARG A 449 -34.88 13.75 9.59
C ARG A 449 -33.45 13.27 9.82
N PHE A 450 -32.76 13.83 10.82
CA PHE A 450 -31.40 13.44 11.20
C PHE A 450 -31.29 11.94 11.50
N SER A 451 -32.20 11.39 12.30
CA SER A 451 -32.26 9.95 12.64
C SER A 451 -32.42 9.02 11.43
N ARG A 452 -32.85 9.53 10.27
CA ARG A 452 -32.99 8.75 9.03
C ARG A 452 -31.72 8.69 8.21
N LEU A 453 -30.80 9.65 8.40
CA LEU A 453 -29.52 9.72 7.71
C LEU A 453 -28.67 8.47 8.01
N SER A 454 -27.87 8.04 7.04
CA SER A 454 -27.01 6.85 7.21
C SER A 454 -26.01 7.03 8.35
N ILE A 455 -25.54 8.27 8.55
CA ILE A 455 -24.55 8.67 9.55
C ILE A 455 -25.06 8.62 11.00
N ALA A 456 -26.38 8.65 11.19
CA ALA A 456 -27.05 8.57 12.49
C ALA A 456 -27.39 7.12 12.89
N ARG A 457 -27.43 6.21 11.91
CA ARG A 457 -27.65 4.78 12.19
C ARG A 457 -26.36 4.22 12.80
N LYS A 458 -26.40 3.96 14.11
CA LYS A 458 -25.39 3.13 14.77
C LYS A 458 -25.26 1.86 13.93
N ALA A 459 -24.07 1.58 13.42
CA ALA A 459 -23.82 0.31 12.73
C ALA A 459 -24.31 -0.81 13.68
N PRO A 460 -25.13 -1.77 13.23
CA PRO A 460 -25.56 -2.85 14.09
C PRO A 460 -24.30 -3.50 14.67
N ASP A 461 -24.21 -3.56 16.01
CA ASP A 461 -23.06 -4.13 16.70
C ASP A 461 -22.72 -5.46 16.06
N ARG A 462 -21.55 -5.51 15.41
CA ARG A 462 -21.11 -6.66 14.60
C ARG A 462 -20.90 -7.93 15.46
N ASP A 463 -21.00 -7.79 16.78
CA ASP A 463 -20.90 -8.86 17.76
C ASP A 463 -22.17 -9.70 17.92
N GLY A 464 -23.31 -9.31 17.34
CA GLY A 464 -24.59 -9.99 17.57
C GLY A 464 -24.90 -11.21 16.70
N ASP A 465 -24.50 -11.24 15.42
CA ASP A 465 -25.26 -12.02 14.43
C ASP A 465 -24.47 -13.05 13.58
N GLN A 466 -23.21 -13.33 13.92
CA GLN A 466 -22.50 -14.48 13.32
C GLN A 466 -23.02 -15.85 13.81
N ARG A 467 -23.94 -15.89 14.77
CA ARG A 467 -24.45 -17.15 15.35
C ARG A 467 -25.54 -17.86 14.53
N GLY A 468 -26.11 -17.22 13.50
CA GLY A 468 -27.28 -17.77 12.79
C GLY A 468 -27.03 -18.55 11.49
N ARG A 469 -25.83 -18.48 10.89
CA ARG A 469 -25.63 -18.92 9.49
C ARG A 469 -24.76 -20.18 9.33
N ARG A 470 -25.01 -21.21 10.13
CA ARG A 470 -24.55 -22.59 9.87
C ARG A 470 -25.69 -23.56 10.15
N GLY A 471 -26.51 -23.85 9.13
CA GLY A 471 -27.58 -24.83 9.31
C GLY A 471 -28.62 -24.89 8.20
N ARG A 472 -28.21 -24.96 6.92
CA ARG A 472 -29.10 -25.49 5.88
C ARG A 472 -28.32 -25.89 4.63
N GLY A 473 -27.74 -27.08 4.68
CA GLY A 473 -27.23 -27.81 3.52
C GLY A 473 -27.70 -29.24 3.64
N GLY A 474 -28.96 -29.47 3.29
CA GLY A 474 -29.59 -30.79 3.27
C GLY A 474 -30.55 -30.86 2.09
N ARG A 475 -30.03 -31.31 0.95
CA ARG A 475 -30.62 -32.27 0.01
C ARG A 475 -29.63 -32.56 -1.10
#